data_AF-A0A290DV94-F1
#
_entry.id   AF-A0A290DV94-F1
#
_cell.length_a   1.000
_cell.length_b   1.000
_cell.length_c   1.000
_cell.angle_alpha   90.00
_cell.angle_beta   90.00
_cell.angle_gamma   90.00
#
_symmetry.space_group_name_H-M   'P 1'
#
loop_
_entity.id
_entity.type
_entity.pdbx_description
1 polymer ?
#
loop_
_entity_poly.entity_id
_entity_poly.type
_entity_poly.pdbx_seq_one_letter_code
_entity_poly.pdbx_strand_id
1 'polypeptide(L)'
;VVLGQDAKLPCFYRGDPGEQVEQVAWARVHEGEGGQELALLNSKYGLYVSSAYEGRVEQPPPPRNPLDGAVLLRNAVQADEGEYECRVSTFPAGSFQAQLRLRVLVPPLPSLNPGPALEEGQGLTLAASCTAEGSPAPSVTWDTEVKGTTSSRSFAHSRSAAVTSEFHLVPSRSMNGQPLTCVVSHPGLLQDQRITHILQVA
;
A
#
# COMPACT_ATOMS: atom_id res chain seq x y z
N VAL A 1 0.22 6.01 -0.41
CA VAL A 1 -0.35 5.89 -1.78
C VAL A 1 -0.60 4.41 -2.07
N VAL A 2 -1.55 4.05 -2.93
CA VAL A 2 -1.75 2.65 -3.37
C VAL A 2 -0.85 2.36 -4.58
N LEU A 3 -0.36 1.12 -4.71
CA LEU A 3 0.45 0.66 -5.83
C LEU A 3 -0.16 1.09 -7.18
N GLY A 4 0.68 1.66 -8.06
CA GLY A 4 0.29 2.13 -9.38
C GLY A 4 -0.40 3.50 -9.42
N GLN A 5 -0.77 4.07 -8.27
CA GLN A 5 -1.33 5.43 -8.21
C GLN A 5 -0.23 6.48 -8.12
N ASP A 6 -0.55 7.73 -8.45
CA ASP A 6 0.39 8.84 -8.31
C ASP A 6 0.51 9.27 -6.84
N ALA A 7 1.74 9.46 -6.38
CA ALA A 7 2.02 9.96 -5.05
C ALA A 7 2.27 11.46 -5.08
N LYS A 8 1.49 12.24 -4.32
CA LYS A 8 1.83 13.64 -4.06
C LYS A 8 2.84 13.73 -2.92
N LEU A 9 4.00 14.31 -3.20
CA LEU A 9 5.02 14.65 -2.20
C LEU A 9 4.84 16.12 -1.82
N PRO A 10 4.20 16.43 -0.67
CA PRO A 10 3.92 17.80 -0.29
C PRO A 10 5.19 18.50 0.22
N CYS A 11 5.42 19.73 -0.23
CA CYS A 11 6.39 20.62 0.39
C CYS A 11 5.94 22.06 0.20
N PHE A 12 5.43 22.65 1.28
CA PHE A 12 4.87 24.00 1.26
C PHE A 12 5.59 24.88 2.26
N TYR A 13 6.16 25.98 1.80
CA TYR A 13 6.79 26.98 2.64
C TYR A 13 5.74 27.95 3.20
N ARG A 14 5.68 28.07 4.53
CA ARG A 14 4.85 29.05 5.23
C ARG A 14 5.73 30.22 5.68
N GLY A 15 5.90 31.20 4.80
CA GLY A 15 6.69 32.39 5.06
C GLY A 15 5.87 33.61 5.45
N ASP A 16 6.57 34.62 5.97
CA ASP A 16 6.02 35.95 6.25
C ASP A 16 5.90 36.80 4.97
N PRO A 17 5.09 37.88 4.98
CA PRO A 17 4.99 38.78 3.85
C PRO A 17 6.36 39.37 3.45
N GLY A 18 6.74 39.16 2.18
CA GLY A 18 8.02 39.63 1.64
C GLY A 18 9.07 38.52 1.48
N GLU A 19 8.83 37.34 2.04
CA GLU A 19 9.66 36.16 1.81
C GLU A 19 9.28 35.45 0.51
N GLN A 20 10.29 34.95 -0.20
CA GLN A 20 10.11 34.26 -1.47
C GLN A 20 10.90 32.96 -1.50
N VAL A 21 10.31 31.94 -2.13
CA VAL A 21 11.01 30.68 -2.42
C VAL A 21 11.80 30.86 -3.72
N GLU A 22 13.11 30.65 -3.65
CA GLU A 22 14.00 30.71 -4.81
C GLU A 22 14.15 29.34 -5.47
N GLN A 23 14.30 28.31 -4.64
CA GLN A 23 14.52 26.93 -5.09
C GLN A 23 13.97 25.91 -4.10
N VAL A 24 13.47 24.79 -4.64
CA VAL A 24 13.08 23.61 -3.88
C VAL A 24 13.79 22.39 -4.45
N ALA A 25 14.53 21.67 -3.61
CA ALA A 25 15.23 20.46 -3.96
C ALA A 25 14.59 19.25 -3.28
N TRP A 26 14.28 18.22 -4.06
CA TRP A 26 13.80 16.94 -3.57
C TRP A 26 14.90 15.89 -3.67
N ALA A 27 15.11 15.16 -2.58
CA ALA A 27 15.99 14.01 -2.55
C ALA A 27 15.35 12.85 -1.79
N ARG A 28 15.68 11.63 -2.17
CA ARG A 28 15.40 10.43 -1.38
C ARG A 28 16.54 10.22 -0.41
N VAL A 29 16.22 10.06 0.87
CA VAL A 29 17.19 9.82 1.92
C VAL A 29 17.62 8.34 1.85
N HIS A 30 18.93 8.10 1.80
CA HIS A 30 19.53 6.77 1.90
C HIS A 30 20.42 6.73 3.15
N GLU A 31 20.48 5.57 3.83
CA GLU A 31 21.38 5.39 4.97
C GLU A 31 22.83 5.23 4.48
N GLY A 32 23.74 6.11 4.90
CA GLY A 32 25.19 5.94 4.77
C GLY A 32 25.88 6.67 3.61
N GLU A 33 25.21 6.92 2.49
CA GLU A 33 25.75 7.68 1.35
C GLU A 33 24.69 8.64 0.81
N GLY A 34 25.14 9.80 0.31
CA GLY A 34 24.30 10.96 -0.04
C GLY A 34 22.95 10.65 -0.68
N GLY A 35 21.93 11.43 -0.31
CA GLY A 35 20.58 11.27 -0.82
C GLY A 35 20.51 11.28 -2.35
N GLN A 36 19.64 10.44 -2.91
CA GLN A 36 19.43 10.36 -4.36
C GLN A 36 18.54 11.52 -4.79
N GLU A 37 19.05 12.42 -5.63
CA GLU A 37 18.28 13.56 -6.12
C GLU A 37 17.07 13.09 -6.97
N LEU A 38 15.90 13.67 -6.69
CA LEU A 38 14.66 13.45 -7.42
C LEU A 38 14.45 14.56 -8.45
N ALA A 39 14.41 15.81 -7.97
CA ALA A 39 14.07 16.97 -8.77
C ALA A 39 14.49 18.28 -8.10
N LEU A 40 14.70 19.30 -8.93
CA LEU A 40 14.98 20.67 -8.53
C LEU A 40 13.92 21.58 -9.17
N LEU A 41 13.24 22.39 -8.36
CA LEU A 41 12.30 23.40 -8.81
C LEU A 41 12.92 24.77 -8.56
N ASN A 42 13.18 25.52 -9.62
CA ASN A 42 13.72 26.86 -9.52
C ASN A 42 12.67 27.89 -9.97
N SER A 43 12.58 29.02 -9.28
CA SER A 43 11.58 30.06 -9.58
C SER A 43 11.71 30.66 -10.99
N LYS A 44 12.92 30.65 -11.56
CA LYS A 44 13.23 31.18 -12.90
C LYS A 44 13.33 30.08 -13.97
N TYR A 45 13.96 28.96 -13.65
CA TYR A 45 14.27 27.91 -14.64
C TYR A 45 13.24 26.77 -14.67
N GLY A 46 12.31 26.72 -13.72
CA GLY A 46 11.27 25.69 -13.67
C GLY A 46 11.77 24.37 -13.06
N LEU A 47 11.13 23.27 -13.44
CA LEU A 47 11.43 21.92 -12.95
C LEU A 47 12.56 21.27 -13.76
N TYR A 48 13.57 20.78 -13.04
CA TYR A 48 14.56 19.82 -13.51
C TYR A 48 14.33 18.49 -12.79
N VAL A 49 14.33 17.38 -13.52
CA VAL A 49 14.14 16.04 -12.97
C VAL A 49 15.43 15.24 -13.15
N SER A 50 15.87 14.57 -12.08
CA SER A 50 17.03 13.69 -12.10
C SER A 50 16.79 12.49 -13.03
N SER A 51 17.84 12.01 -13.70
CA SER A 51 17.76 10.90 -14.66
C SER A 51 17.16 9.62 -14.08
N ALA A 52 17.36 9.36 -12.78
CA ALA A 52 16.78 8.21 -12.09
C ALA A 52 15.24 8.27 -11.97
N TYR A 53 14.65 9.45 -12.15
CA TYR A 53 13.22 9.73 -12.00
C TYR A 53 12.60 10.36 -13.25
N GLU A 54 13.32 10.33 -14.38
CA GLU A 54 12.87 10.89 -15.64
C GLU A 54 11.53 10.27 -16.08
N GLY A 55 10.59 11.12 -16.50
CA GLY A 55 9.24 10.72 -16.88
C GLY A 55 8.34 10.27 -15.72
N ARG A 56 8.84 10.23 -14.48
CA ARG A 56 8.07 9.86 -13.29
C ARG A 56 7.76 11.02 -12.36
N VAL A 57 8.50 12.13 -12.43
CA VAL A 57 8.26 13.29 -11.55
C VAL A 57 7.72 14.46 -12.36
N GLU A 58 6.63 15.06 -11.88
CA GLU A 58 6.00 16.23 -12.49
C GLU A 58 5.51 17.24 -11.43
N GLN A 59 5.26 18.47 -11.84
CA GLN A 59 4.59 19.45 -10.98
C GLN A 59 3.07 19.21 -10.99
N PRO A 60 2.38 19.49 -9.87
CA PRO A 60 0.92 19.51 -9.85
C PRO A 60 0.32 20.43 -10.94
N PRO A 61 -0.90 20.12 -11.43
CA PRO A 61 -1.57 20.96 -12.42
C PRO A 61 -1.81 22.38 -11.87
N PRO A 62 -1.78 23.42 -12.72
CA PRO A 62 -2.03 24.80 -12.31
C PRO A 62 -3.51 25.04 -11.91
N PRO A 63 -3.82 26.09 -11.13
CA PRO A 63 -2.90 27.11 -10.61
C PRO A 63 -2.03 26.60 -9.45
N ARG A 64 -0.75 27.01 -9.42
CA ARG A 64 0.22 26.65 -8.38
C ARG A 64 0.55 27.87 -7.53
N ASN A 65 0.68 27.67 -6.22
CA ASN A 65 1.23 28.69 -5.33
C ASN A 65 2.77 28.73 -5.52
N PRO A 66 3.39 29.90 -5.74
CA PRO A 66 4.85 30.02 -5.85
C PRO A 66 5.63 29.50 -4.63
N LEU A 67 4.98 29.42 -3.45
CA LEU A 67 5.54 28.87 -2.22
C LEU A 67 5.35 27.34 -2.09
N ASP A 68 4.64 26.70 -3.02
CA ASP A 68 4.41 25.26 -3.06
C ASP A 68 5.43 24.58 -3.99
N GLY A 69 6.34 23.84 -3.37
CA GLY A 69 7.34 23.00 -4.03
C GLY A 69 6.91 21.54 -4.16
N ALA A 70 5.61 21.23 -4.01
CA ALA A 70 5.12 19.87 -4.15
C ALA A 70 5.40 19.29 -5.55
N VAL A 71 5.67 17.99 -5.58
CA VAL A 71 5.81 17.20 -6.81
C VAL A 71 4.89 15.98 -6.79
N LEU A 72 4.55 15.48 -7.97
CA LEU A 72 3.86 14.20 -8.16
C LEU A 72 4.87 13.16 -8.63
N LEU A 73 4.92 12.02 -7.94
CA LEU A 73 5.64 10.82 -8.37
C LEU A 73 4.64 9.85 -9.01
N ARG A 74 4.72 9.72 -10.33
CA ARG A 74 3.83 8.92 -11.16
C ARG A 74 4.02 7.43 -10.94
N ASN A 75 2.91 6.70 -10.98
CA ASN A 75 2.88 5.24 -10.93
C ASN A 75 3.76 4.70 -9.78
N ALA A 76 3.35 4.99 -8.54
CA ALA A 76 4.12 4.62 -7.36
C ALA A 76 4.29 3.09 -7.29
N VAL A 77 5.53 2.65 -7.09
CA VAL A 77 5.91 1.24 -6.94
C VAL A 77 6.44 0.98 -5.53
N GLN A 78 6.44 -0.28 -5.10
CA GLN A 78 6.93 -0.66 -3.77
C GLN A 78 8.41 -0.27 -3.55
N ALA A 79 9.20 -0.15 -4.63
CA ALA A 79 10.58 0.33 -4.58
C ALA A 79 10.70 1.80 -4.16
N ASP A 80 9.65 2.62 -4.35
CA ASP A 80 9.64 4.03 -3.98
C ASP A 80 9.41 4.26 -2.48
N GLU A 81 8.97 3.24 -1.74
CA GLU A 81 8.77 3.35 -0.29
C GLU A 81 10.09 3.73 0.41
N GLY A 82 10.03 4.74 1.28
CA GLY A 82 11.20 5.28 1.95
C GLY A 82 11.01 6.70 2.43
N GLU A 83 12.11 7.30 2.88
CA GLU A 83 12.14 8.69 3.34
C GLU A 83 12.60 9.62 2.23
N TYR A 84 11.90 10.74 2.12
CA TYR A 84 12.16 11.80 1.16
C TYR A 84 12.35 13.11 1.92
N GLU A 85 13.28 13.91 1.44
CA GLU A 85 13.61 15.21 2.00
C GLU A 85 13.32 16.29 0.96
N CYS A 86 12.60 17.32 1.40
CA CYS A 86 12.45 18.57 0.69
C CYS A 86 13.34 19.62 1.33
N ARG A 87 14.21 20.25 0.56
CA ARG A 87 15.02 21.39 0.96
C ARG A 87 14.55 22.63 0.21
N VAL A 88 14.16 23.66 0.95
CA VAL A 88 13.63 24.92 0.41
C VAL A 88 14.64 26.02 0.69
N SER A 89 15.09 26.70 -0.35
CA SER A 89 15.89 27.92 -0.24
C SER A 89 15.00 29.13 -0.48
N THR A 90 15.04 30.06 0.47
CA THR A 90 14.19 31.26 0.50
C THR A 90 15.03 32.50 0.71
N PHE A 91 14.48 33.64 0.27
CA PHE A 91 15.06 34.95 0.52
C PHE A 91 14.04 35.85 1.22
N PRO A 92 14.43 36.61 2.27
CA PRO A 92 15.74 36.63 2.93
C PRO A 92 15.87 35.59 4.08
N ALA A 93 14.88 34.71 4.29
CA ALA A 93 14.79 33.87 5.48
C ALA A 93 15.79 32.69 5.53
N GLY A 94 16.51 32.41 4.44
CA GLY A 94 17.52 31.35 4.39
C GLY A 94 16.97 30.02 3.88
N SER A 95 17.56 28.90 4.31
CA SER A 95 17.18 27.57 3.82
C SER A 95 16.60 26.69 4.93
N PHE A 96 15.60 25.89 4.56
CA PHE A 96 14.86 25.00 5.45
C PHE A 96 14.79 23.61 4.85
N GLN A 97 14.60 22.59 5.69
CA GLN A 97 14.41 21.22 5.24
C GLN A 97 13.31 20.53 6.01
N ALA A 98 12.60 19.63 5.34
CA ALA A 98 11.57 18.79 5.94
C ALA A 98 11.65 17.38 5.33
N GLN A 99 11.42 16.37 6.17
CA GLN A 99 11.40 14.98 5.75
C GLN A 99 9.99 14.42 5.82
N LEU A 100 9.68 13.50 4.91
CA LEU A 100 8.44 12.73 4.90
C LEU A 100 8.73 11.28 4.55
N ARG A 101 7.88 10.38 5.04
CA ARG A 101 7.94 8.96 4.70
C ARG A 101 6.84 8.60 3.71
N LEU A 102 7.23 8.20 2.51
CA LEU A 102 6.30 7.65 1.52
C LEU A 102 6.03 6.19 1.85
N ARG A 103 4.76 5.85 2.16
CA ARG A 103 4.30 4.46 2.26
C ARG A 103 3.51 4.06 1.01
N VAL A 104 3.84 2.90 0.46
CA VAL A 104 3.16 2.33 -0.72
C VAL A 104 2.36 1.12 -0.28
N LEU A 105 1.03 1.24 -0.35
CA LEU A 105 0.11 0.18 -0.02
C LEU A 105 0.00 -0.79 -1.19
N VAL A 106 0.21 -2.08 -0.96
CA VAL A 106 0.08 -3.14 -1.95
C VAL A 106 -1.14 -3.98 -1.61
N PRO A 107 -2.28 -3.77 -2.27
CA PRO A 107 -3.50 -4.55 -2.04
C PRO A 107 -3.27 -6.03 -2.35
N PRO A 108 -3.87 -6.95 -1.58
CA PRO A 108 -3.74 -8.37 -1.83
C PRO A 108 -4.55 -8.83 -3.04
N LEU A 109 -4.12 -9.95 -3.60
CA LEU A 109 -4.92 -10.79 -4.51
C LEU A 109 -5.17 -12.13 -3.81
N PRO A 110 -6.31 -12.31 -3.12
CA PRO A 110 -6.57 -13.47 -2.32
C PRO A 110 -6.90 -14.70 -3.17
N SER A 111 -6.51 -15.87 -2.66
CA SER A 111 -6.79 -17.17 -3.26
C SER A 111 -7.48 -18.06 -2.22
N LEU A 112 -8.61 -18.66 -2.60
CA LEU A 112 -9.31 -19.66 -1.80
C LEU A 112 -9.08 -21.04 -2.41
N ASN A 113 -8.51 -21.96 -1.64
CA ASN A 113 -8.29 -23.35 -2.03
C ASN A 113 -9.21 -24.26 -1.19
N PRO A 114 -10.17 -24.97 -1.82
CA PRO A 114 -10.97 -25.98 -1.14
C PRO A 114 -10.09 -27.09 -0.56
N GLY A 115 -10.51 -27.65 0.56
CA GLY A 115 -9.90 -28.81 1.19
C GLY A 115 -10.28 -30.13 0.51
N PRO A 116 -10.00 -31.27 1.17
CA PRO A 116 -10.43 -32.58 0.70
C PRO A 116 -11.96 -32.70 0.59
N ALA A 117 -12.42 -33.76 -0.08
CA ALA A 117 -13.85 -34.10 -0.11
C ALA A 117 -14.39 -34.29 1.32
N LEU A 118 -15.50 -33.62 1.61
CA LEU A 118 -16.16 -33.69 2.92
C LEU A 118 -17.20 -34.79 2.89
N GLU A 119 -17.08 -35.75 3.80
CA GLU A 119 -18.02 -36.88 3.92
C GLU A 119 -18.61 -36.93 5.33
N GLU A 120 -19.93 -37.14 5.42
CA GLU A 120 -20.60 -37.24 6.71
C GLU A 120 -20.02 -38.39 7.57
N GLY A 121 -19.73 -38.09 8.84
CA GLY A 121 -19.09 -39.03 9.77
C GLY A 121 -17.56 -38.91 9.86
N GLN A 122 -16.93 -38.10 9.00
CA GLN A 122 -15.54 -37.71 9.20
C GLN A 122 -15.36 -36.86 10.47
N GLY A 123 -14.15 -36.87 11.03
CA GLY A 123 -13.77 -35.99 12.13
C GLY A 123 -13.54 -34.55 11.69
N LEU A 124 -12.85 -33.77 12.52
CA LEU A 124 -12.43 -32.41 12.19
C LEU A 124 -11.54 -32.43 10.94
N THR A 125 -12.00 -31.75 9.88
CA THR A 125 -11.41 -31.77 8.54
C THR A 125 -11.31 -30.35 7.98
N LEU A 126 -10.28 -30.09 7.17
CA LEU A 126 -10.09 -28.83 6.47
C LEU A 126 -11.18 -28.64 5.39
N ALA A 127 -11.99 -27.59 5.50
CA ALA A 127 -12.95 -27.19 4.47
C ALA A 127 -12.29 -26.44 3.32
N ALA A 128 -11.49 -25.44 3.69
CA ALA A 128 -10.88 -24.51 2.76
C ALA A 128 -9.75 -23.75 3.46
N SER A 129 -8.79 -23.32 2.66
CA SER A 129 -7.75 -22.37 3.06
C SER A 129 -7.88 -21.12 2.20
N CYS A 130 -7.65 -19.95 2.80
CA CYS A 130 -7.65 -18.68 2.13
C CYS A 130 -6.33 -17.97 2.41
N THR A 131 -5.60 -17.62 1.35
CA THR A 131 -4.29 -16.97 1.43
C THR A 131 -4.37 -15.60 0.77
N ALA A 132 -3.81 -14.58 1.43
CA ALA A 132 -3.71 -13.22 0.92
C ALA A 132 -2.34 -12.63 1.29
N GLU A 133 -1.64 -12.05 0.32
CA GLU A 133 -0.39 -11.34 0.55
C GLU A 133 -0.53 -9.87 0.19
N GLY A 134 -0.13 -8.98 1.09
CA GLY A 134 -0.23 -7.54 0.90
C GLY A 134 0.78 -6.77 1.73
N SER A 135 0.80 -5.44 1.55
CA SER A 135 1.57 -4.52 2.38
C SER A 135 0.73 -3.29 2.72
N PRO A 136 0.38 -3.06 4.00
CA PRO A 136 0.66 -3.90 5.18
C PRO A 136 -0.02 -5.27 5.13
N ALA A 137 0.26 -6.13 6.12
CA ALA A 137 -0.37 -7.45 6.22
C ALA A 137 -1.91 -7.35 6.14
N PRO A 138 -2.58 -8.12 5.25
CA PRO A 138 -4.04 -8.11 5.16
C PRO A 138 -4.69 -8.84 6.32
N SER A 139 -5.96 -8.55 6.58
CA SER A 139 -6.81 -9.31 7.50
C SER A 139 -7.58 -10.36 6.70
N VAL A 140 -7.57 -11.62 7.14
CA VAL A 140 -8.26 -12.74 6.49
C VAL A 140 -9.21 -13.38 7.49
N THR A 141 -10.51 -13.30 7.21
CA THR A 141 -11.59 -13.84 8.06
C THR A 141 -12.56 -14.69 7.24
N TRP A 142 -13.45 -15.38 7.94
CA TRP A 142 -14.47 -16.23 7.32
C TRP A 142 -15.87 -15.72 7.69
N ASP A 143 -16.75 -15.70 6.70
CA ASP A 143 -18.17 -15.37 6.81
C ASP A 143 -18.99 -16.59 6.38
N THR A 144 -19.64 -17.22 7.35
CA THR A 144 -20.40 -18.46 7.17
C THR A 144 -21.33 -18.72 8.36
N GLU A 145 -22.45 -19.41 8.10
CA GLU A 145 -23.36 -19.93 9.12
C GLU A 145 -22.93 -21.31 9.67
N VAL A 146 -21.97 -21.96 9.00
CA VAL A 146 -21.48 -23.28 9.39
C VAL A 146 -20.55 -23.17 10.58
N LYS A 147 -20.77 -24.01 11.60
CA LYS A 147 -19.90 -24.07 12.77
C LYS A 147 -18.58 -24.75 12.41
N GLY A 148 -17.48 -24.11 12.77
CA GLY A 148 -16.14 -24.62 12.58
C GLY A 148 -15.14 -23.90 13.46
N THR A 149 -13.87 -24.27 13.31
CA THR A 149 -12.73 -23.62 13.94
C THR A 149 -11.79 -23.08 12.88
N THR A 150 -11.15 -21.96 13.17
CA THR A 150 -10.21 -21.33 12.24
C THR A 150 -8.81 -21.34 12.82
N SER A 151 -7.82 -21.60 11.97
CA SER A 151 -6.41 -21.42 12.31
C SER A 151 -5.75 -20.53 11.27
N SER A 152 -5.07 -19.47 11.70
CA SER A 152 -4.38 -18.55 10.81
C SER A 152 -2.87 -18.57 11.05
N ARG A 153 -2.11 -18.36 9.97
CA ARG A 153 -0.65 -18.24 9.96
C ARG A 153 -0.26 -17.00 9.18
N SER A 154 0.73 -16.27 9.66
CA SER A 154 1.30 -15.12 8.97
C SER A 154 2.79 -15.33 8.72
N PHE A 155 3.24 -14.95 7.54
CA PHE A 155 4.63 -15.02 7.10
C PHE A 155 5.05 -13.62 6.63
N ALA A 156 6.02 -13.04 7.32
CA ALA A 156 6.59 -11.76 6.92
C ALA A 156 7.63 -11.96 5.81
N HIS A 157 7.50 -11.19 4.74
CA HIS A 157 8.51 -11.03 3.69
C HIS A 157 9.21 -9.67 3.87
N SER A 158 10.21 -9.37 3.03
CA SER A 158 11.00 -8.14 3.17
C SER A 158 10.19 -6.85 3.04
N ARG A 159 9.11 -6.83 2.25
CA ARG A 159 8.27 -5.63 1.99
C ARG A 159 6.76 -5.90 2.03
N SER A 160 6.35 -7.11 2.37
CA SER A 160 4.96 -7.58 2.38
C SER A 160 4.79 -8.64 3.47
N ALA A 161 3.56 -9.05 3.73
CA ALA A 161 3.28 -10.22 4.56
C ALA A 161 2.14 -11.04 3.94
N ALA A 162 2.34 -12.35 3.91
CA ALA A 162 1.34 -13.33 3.51
C ALA A 162 0.60 -13.85 4.74
N VAL A 163 -0.73 -13.87 4.68
CA VAL A 163 -1.61 -14.41 5.72
C VAL A 163 -2.43 -15.54 5.11
N THR A 164 -2.36 -16.72 5.71
CA THR A 164 -3.18 -17.88 5.35
C THR A 164 -4.10 -18.23 6.50
N SER A 165 -5.40 -18.27 6.26
CA SER A 165 -6.42 -18.70 7.21
C SER A 165 -7.07 -19.99 6.72
N GLU A 166 -7.15 -20.99 7.58
CA GLU A 166 -7.77 -22.29 7.31
C GLU A 166 -9.05 -22.41 8.12
N PHE A 167 -10.12 -22.89 7.48
CA PHE A 167 -11.38 -23.21 8.13
C PHE A 167 -11.53 -24.73 8.27
N HIS A 168 -11.71 -25.21 9.49
CA HIS A 168 -11.87 -26.62 9.83
C HIS A 168 -13.28 -26.85 10.39
N LEU A 169 -13.91 -27.97 10.03
CA LEU A 169 -15.25 -28.34 10.51
C LEU A 169 -15.37 -29.85 10.64
N VAL A 170 -16.43 -30.30 11.31
CA VAL A 170 -16.89 -31.69 11.27
C VAL A 170 -17.99 -31.77 10.22
N PRO A 171 -17.80 -32.50 9.09
CA PRO A 171 -18.79 -32.55 8.02
C PRO A 171 -20.14 -33.13 8.47
N SER A 172 -21.22 -32.45 8.07
CA SER A 172 -22.60 -32.92 8.23
C SER A 172 -23.37 -32.63 6.96
N ARG A 173 -24.30 -33.52 6.61
CA ARG A 173 -25.12 -33.38 5.39
C ARG A 173 -25.96 -32.10 5.36
N SER A 174 -26.25 -31.51 6.52
CA SER A 174 -26.94 -30.22 6.64
C SER A 174 -26.12 -29.03 6.11
N MET A 175 -24.80 -29.20 5.98
CA MET A 175 -23.87 -28.18 5.49
C MET A 175 -23.73 -28.18 3.97
N ASN A 176 -24.24 -29.21 3.28
CA ASN A 176 -24.17 -29.29 1.82
C ASN A 176 -24.92 -28.10 1.17
N GLY A 177 -24.24 -27.40 0.25
CA GLY A 177 -24.77 -26.19 -0.40
C GLY A 177 -24.66 -24.90 0.43
N GLN A 178 -24.13 -24.96 1.66
CA GLN A 178 -23.91 -23.76 2.47
C GLN A 178 -22.70 -22.95 1.97
N PRO A 179 -22.77 -21.61 2.01
CA PRO A 179 -21.66 -20.76 1.61
C PRO A 179 -20.61 -20.66 2.73
N LEU A 180 -19.34 -20.79 2.33
CA LEU A 180 -18.17 -20.48 3.12
C LEU A 180 -17.40 -19.36 2.42
N THR A 181 -17.49 -18.14 2.93
CA THR A 181 -16.90 -16.96 2.29
C THR A 181 -15.64 -16.53 2.99
N CYS A 182 -14.52 -16.48 2.28
CA CYS A 182 -13.32 -15.80 2.76
C CYS A 182 -13.48 -14.30 2.53
N VAL A 183 -13.27 -13.51 3.58
CA VAL A 183 -13.31 -12.03 3.55
C VAL A 183 -11.92 -11.50 3.83
N VAL A 184 -11.39 -10.71 2.90
CA VAL A 184 -10.05 -10.14 2.96
C VAL A 184 -10.12 -8.61 2.98
N SER A 185 -9.60 -8.02 4.05
CA SER A 185 -9.58 -6.58 4.26
C SER A 185 -8.14 -6.05 4.22
N HIS A 186 -7.95 -4.89 3.59
CA HIS A 186 -6.64 -4.25 3.45
C HIS A 186 -6.78 -2.73 3.25
N PRO A 187 -5.91 -1.87 3.82
CA PRO A 187 -6.01 -0.42 3.70
C PRO A 187 -5.94 0.14 2.26
N GLY A 188 -5.35 -0.63 1.35
CA GLY A 188 -5.28 -0.31 -0.08
C GLY A 188 -6.50 -0.76 -0.89
N LEU A 189 -7.48 -1.43 -0.28
CA LEU A 189 -8.74 -1.80 -0.90
C LEU A 189 -9.83 -0.80 -0.50
N LEU A 190 -10.65 -0.36 -1.46
CA LEU A 190 -11.83 0.48 -1.17
C LEU A 190 -12.96 -0.31 -0.51
N GLN A 191 -13.07 -1.60 -0.85
CA GLN A 191 -14.04 -2.55 -0.30
C GLN A 191 -13.34 -3.88 -0.05
N ASP A 192 -13.75 -4.57 1.01
CA ASP A 192 -13.23 -5.89 1.35
C ASP A 192 -13.51 -6.88 0.21
N GLN A 193 -12.50 -7.67 -0.13
CA GLN A 193 -12.65 -8.71 -1.15
C GLN A 193 -13.28 -9.96 -0.54
N ARG A 194 -14.23 -10.55 -1.26
CA ARG A 194 -15.00 -11.71 -0.81
C ARG A 194 -14.90 -12.81 -1.85
N ILE A 195 -14.47 -14.00 -1.43
CA ILE A 195 -14.42 -15.19 -2.28
C ILE A 195 -15.25 -16.28 -1.61
N THR A 196 -16.32 -16.71 -2.27
CA THR A 196 -17.25 -17.71 -1.71
C THR A 196 -16.99 -19.08 -2.31
N HIS A 197 -16.88 -20.08 -1.43
CA HIS A 197 -16.88 -21.49 -1.77
C HIS A 197 -18.19 -22.12 -1.28
N ILE A 198 -18.83 -22.91 -2.13
CA ILE A 198 -20.04 -23.66 -1.77
C ILE A 198 -19.61 -25.04 -1.29
N LEU A 199 -19.94 -25.38 -0.04
CA LEU A 199 -19.56 -26.65 0.55
C LEU A 199 -20.28 -27.81 -0.15
N GLN A 200 -19.52 -28.85 -0.49
CA GLN A 200 -20.04 -30.11 -1.03
C GLN A 200 -19.79 -31.21 0.00
N VAL A 201 -20.87 -31.70 0.61
CA VAL A 201 -20.81 -32.76 1.63
C VAL A 201 -21.59 -33.97 1.12
N ALA A 202 -20.89 -35.10 1.01
CA ALA A 202 -21.44 -36.39 0.59
C ALA A 202 -21.95 -37.22 1.78
#